data_AF-A0A0M5JB53-F1
#
_entry.id   AF-A0A0M5JB53-F1
#
_cell.length_a   1.000
_cell.length_b   1.000
_cell.length_c   1.000
_cell.angle_alpha   90.00
_cell.angle_beta   90.00
_cell.angle_gamma   90.00
#
_symmetry.space_group_name_H-M   'P 1'
#
loop_
_entity.id
_entity.type
_entity.pdbx_description
1 polymer ?
#
loop_
_entity_poly.entity_id
_entity_poly.type
_entity_poly.pdbx_seq_one_letter_code
_entity_poly.pdbx_strand_id
1 'polypeptide(L)'
;MVNFEQASELAKNFSKKPTDSEFLEFYGLYKQATAGDVNIEKPGVLDLKKKAMYEAWTKHQGMSKEAAKEAYIKVYEKYAPKYA
;
A
#
# COMPACT_ATOMS: atom_id res chain seq x y z
N MET A 1 -10.25 16.89 -3.32
CA MET A 1 -9.19 15.85 -3.30
C MET A 1 -9.22 15.21 -1.93
N VAL A 2 -9.33 13.88 -1.87
CA VAL A 2 -9.18 13.14 -0.61
C VAL A 2 -7.72 13.17 -0.18
N ASN A 3 -7.45 13.40 1.10
CA ASN A 3 -6.09 13.30 1.64
C ASN A 3 -5.73 11.83 1.92
N PHE A 4 -4.49 11.58 2.34
CA PHE A 4 -3.98 10.23 2.59
C PHE A 4 -4.77 9.50 3.69
N GLU A 5 -5.09 10.19 4.78
CA GLU A 5 -5.83 9.64 5.90
C GLU A 5 -7.24 9.21 5.46
N GLN A 6 -7.94 10.08 4.74
CA GLN A 6 -9.26 9.80 4.17
C GLN A 6 -9.21 8.66 3.14
N ALA A 7 -8.24 8.68 2.22
CA ALA A 7 -8.06 7.62 1.24
C ALA A 7 -7.79 6.27 1.93
N SER A 8 -7.03 6.26 3.02
CA SER A 8 -6.75 5.04 3.80
C SER A 8 -7.98 4.51 4.50
N GLU A 9 -8.81 5.38 5.09
CA GLU A 9 -10.07 4.99 5.71
C GLU A 9 -11.08 4.48 4.69
N LEU A 10 -11.21 5.15 3.55
CA LEU A 10 -12.12 4.75 2.49
C LEU A 10 -11.68 3.42 1.85
N ALA A 11 -10.37 3.23 1.61
CA ALA A 11 -9.84 1.96 1.08
C ALA A 11 -10.06 0.77 2.03
N LYS A 12 -10.06 1.01 3.35
CA LYS A 12 -10.38 -0.04 4.35
C LYS A 12 -11.86 -0.43 4.33
N ASN A 13 -12.73 0.49 3.92
CA ASN A 13 -14.18 0.32 3.88
C ASN A 13 -14.72 -0.02 2.50
N PHE A 14 -13.87 -0.49 1.60
CA PHE A 14 -14.30 -0.99 0.30
C PHE A 14 -15.37 -2.08 0.42
N SER A 15 -16.43 -1.97 -0.39
CA SER A 15 -17.59 -2.86 -0.42
C SER A 15 -17.23 -4.30 -0.80
N LYS A 16 -16.10 -4.49 -1.48
CA LYS A 16 -15.54 -5.80 -1.81
C LYS A 16 -14.05 -5.82 -1.52
N LYS A 17 -13.55 -6.99 -1.17
CA LYS A 17 -12.11 -7.22 -0.95
C LYS A 17 -11.36 -7.05 -2.28
N PRO A 18 -10.33 -6.17 -2.35
CA PRO A 18 -9.42 -6.11 -3.49
C PRO A 18 -8.70 -7.44 -3.72
N THR A 19 -8.23 -7.67 -4.94
CA THR A 19 -7.34 -8.79 -5.22
C THR A 19 -6.03 -8.66 -4.43
N ASP A 20 -5.31 -9.75 -4.23
CA ASP A 20 -4.05 -9.73 -3.48
C ASP A 20 -3.03 -8.75 -4.11
N SER A 21 -2.99 -8.64 -5.44
CA SER A 21 -2.12 -7.67 -6.12
C SER A 21 -2.51 -6.22 -5.84
N GLU A 22 -3.79 -5.90 -5.83
CA GLU A 22 -4.29 -4.55 -5.54
C GLU A 22 -4.05 -4.20 -4.07
N PHE A 23 -4.31 -5.14 -3.16
CA PHE A 23 -3.95 -4.99 -1.75
C PHE A 23 -2.45 -4.72 -1.55
N LEU A 24 -1.58 -5.44 -2.26
CA LEU A 24 -0.13 -5.24 -2.16
C LEU A 24 0.32 -3.86 -2.66
N GLU A 25 -0.33 -3.31 -3.69
CA GLU A 25 -0.08 -1.93 -4.18
C GLU A 25 -0.40 -0.90 -3.09
N PHE A 26 -1.56 -1.03 -2.42
CA PHE A 26 -1.91 -0.20 -1.27
C PHE A 26 -0.94 -0.40 -0.10
N TYR A 27 -0.60 -1.65 0.22
CA TYR A 27 0.24 -1.98 1.37
C TYR A 27 1.64 -1.39 1.24
N GLY A 28 2.29 -1.55 0.10
CA GLY A 28 3.65 -1.04 -0.12
C GLY A 28 3.74 0.47 0.05
N LEU A 29 2.81 1.21 -0.57
CA LEU A 29 2.71 2.66 -0.47
C LEU A 29 2.34 3.11 0.95
N TYR A 30 1.41 2.43 1.61
CA TYR A 30 1.04 2.75 3.00
C TYR A 30 2.22 2.58 3.95
N LYS A 31 3.00 1.50 3.81
CA LYS A 31 4.19 1.27 4.61
C LYS A 31 5.26 2.32 4.34
N GLN A 32 5.52 2.66 3.08
CA GLN A 32 6.46 3.73 2.75
C GLN A 32 6.00 5.09 3.30
N ALA A 33 4.72 5.42 3.17
CA ALA A 33 4.15 6.68 3.65
C ALA A 33 4.21 6.84 5.18
N THR A 34 4.09 5.74 5.94
CA THR A 34 4.02 5.76 7.40
C THR A 34 5.38 5.50 8.04
N ALA A 35 6.05 4.43 7.63
CA ALA A 35 7.30 3.96 8.20
C ALA A 35 8.55 4.47 7.45
N GLY A 36 8.42 4.92 6.19
CA GLY A 36 9.57 5.18 5.32
C GLY A 36 10.12 3.88 4.75
N ASP A 37 11.42 3.86 4.47
CA ASP A 37 12.11 2.69 3.90
C ASP A 37 11.95 1.42 4.74
N VAL A 38 11.95 0.27 4.05
CA VAL A 38 11.83 -1.04 4.68
C VAL A 38 12.93 -1.26 5.73
N ASN A 39 12.50 -1.57 6.95
CA ASN A 39 13.38 -1.67 8.12
C ASN A 39 13.26 -3.02 8.85
N ILE A 40 12.69 -4.02 8.18
CA ILE A 40 12.54 -5.39 8.69
C ILE A 40 13.43 -6.33 7.87
N GLU A 41 13.79 -7.47 8.46
CA GLU A 41 14.49 -8.51 7.73
C GLU A 41 13.59 -9.17 6.68
N LYS A 42 14.20 -9.64 5.59
CA LYS A 42 13.50 -10.34 4.52
C LYS A 42 12.86 -11.63 5.08
N PRO A 43 11.53 -11.81 4.98
CA PRO A 43 10.87 -13.02 5.44
C PRO A 43 11.40 -14.29 4.75
N GLY A 44 11.40 -15.40 5.50
CA GLY A 44 11.80 -16.71 4.97
C GLY A 44 10.90 -17.20 3.83
N VAL A 45 11.45 -18.04 2.95
CA VAL A 45 10.80 -18.50 1.71
C VAL A 45 9.50 -19.30 1.91
N LEU A 46 9.26 -19.81 3.11
CA LEU A 46 8.05 -20.56 3.45
C LEU A 46 6.85 -19.65 3.74
N ASP A 47 7.07 -18.36 4.00
CA ASP A 47 5.99 -17.38 4.26
C ASP A 47 5.79 -16.48 3.04
N LEU A 48 5.15 -17.05 2.00
CA LEU A 48 4.91 -16.39 0.72
C LEU A 48 4.14 -15.07 0.87
N LYS A 49 3.20 -15.00 1.83
CA LYS A 49 2.41 -13.81 2.09
C LYS A 49 3.26 -12.69 2.66
N LYS A 50 4.05 -12.96 3.72
CA LYS A 50 4.94 -11.94 4.27
C LYS A 50 6.01 -11.53 3.27
N LYS A 51 6.53 -12.47 2.49
CA LYS A 51 7.48 -12.18 1.41
C LYS A 51 6.88 -11.21 0.39
N ALA A 52 5.65 -11.43 -0.07
CA ALA A 52 4.98 -10.54 -1.02
C ALA A 52 4.76 -9.13 -0.45
N MET A 53 4.36 -9.03 0.83
CA MET A 53 4.23 -7.76 1.54
C MET A 53 5.57 -7.03 1.67
N TYR A 54 6.63 -7.75 2.04
CA TYR A 54 7.99 -7.23 2.10
C TYR A 54 8.47 -6.70 0.73
N GLU A 55 8.26 -7.48 -0.33
CA GLU A 55 8.62 -7.09 -1.69
C GLU A 55 7.83 -5.87 -2.16
N ALA A 56 6.53 -5.79 -1.85
CA ALA A 56 5.70 -4.63 -2.16
C ALA A 56 6.20 -3.35 -1.47
N TRP A 57 6.63 -3.44 -0.20
CA TRP A 57 7.21 -2.29 0.50
C TRP A 57 8.59 -1.93 -0.08
N THR A 58 9.46 -2.92 -0.31
CA THR A 58 10.82 -2.72 -0.83
C THR A 58 10.82 -2.04 -2.21
N LYS A 59 9.80 -2.27 -3.04
CA LYS A 59 9.64 -1.60 -4.35
C LYS A 59 9.56 -0.07 -4.26
N HIS A 60 9.20 0.48 -3.11
CA HIS A 60 9.08 1.92 -2.89
C HIS A 60 10.21 2.50 -2.04
N GLN A 61 11.25 1.72 -1.74
CA GLN A 61 12.42 2.20 -0.99
C GLN A 61 13.07 3.39 -1.71
N GLY A 62 13.45 4.41 -0.94
CA GLY A 62 14.00 5.68 -1.42
C GLY A 62 12.93 6.71 -1.80
N MET A 63 11.64 6.35 -1.84
CA MET A 63 10.55 7.31 -2.04
C MET A 63 10.29 8.09 -0.76
N SER A 64 10.11 9.41 -0.84
CA SER A 64 9.74 10.20 0.34
C SER A 64 8.35 9.82 0.87
N LYS A 65 8.09 10.11 2.14
CA LYS A 65 6.78 9.83 2.75
C LYS A 65 5.68 10.60 2.04
N GLU A 66 5.96 11.83 1.63
CA GLU A 66 5.03 12.71 0.92
C GLU A 66 4.68 12.13 -0.47
N ALA A 67 5.69 11.72 -1.23
CA ALA A 67 5.49 11.09 -2.54
C ALA A 67 4.71 9.77 -2.42
N ALA A 68 4.98 8.98 -1.37
CA ALA A 68 4.24 7.74 -1.10
C ALA A 68 2.77 8.00 -0.75
N LYS A 69 2.47 9.06 0.01
CA LYS A 69 1.10 9.49 0.31
C LYS A 69 0.35 9.91 -0.96
N GLU A 70 0.98 10.71 -1.81
CA GLU A 70 0.40 11.14 -3.09
C GLU A 70 0.14 9.94 -4.02
N ALA A 71 1.10 9.02 -4.12
CA ALA A 71 0.93 7.80 -4.89
C ALA A 71 -0.21 6.93 -4.32
N TYR A 72 -0.33 6.82 -3.00
CA TYR A 72 -1.44 6.08 -2.37
C TYR A 72 -2.80 6.66 -2.74
N ILE A 73 -2.93 8.00 -2.74
CA ILE A 73 -4.17 8.68 -3.15
C ILE A 73 -4.52 8.35 -4.61
N LYS A 74 -3.54 8.39 -5.52
CA LYS A 74 -3.74 8.01 -6.92
C LYS A 74 -4.18 6.56 -7.08
N VAL A 75 -3.61 5.66 -6.28
CA VAL A 75 -4.01 4.24 -6.25
C VAL A 75 -5.43 4.09 -5.71
N TYR A 76 -5.81 4.84 -4.67
CA TYR A 76 -7.19 4.89 -4.20
C TYR A 76 -8.15 5.36 -5.30
N GLU A 77 -7.87 6.47 -5.96
CA GLU A 77 -8.72 7.01 -7.03
C GLU A 77 -8.88 6.05 -8.23
N LYS A 78 -7.82 5.29 -8.56
CA LYS A 78 -7.85 4.22 -9.57
C LYS A 78 -8.79 3.08 -9.19
N TYR A 79 -8.90 2.74 -7.91
CA TYR A 79 -9.66 1.57 -7.43
C TYR A 79 -11.02 1.90 -6.84
N ALA A 80 -11.26 3.13 -6.39
CA ALA A 80 -12.52 3.57 -5.83
C ALA A 80 -13.73 3.27 -6.75
N PRO A 81 -13.69 3.48 -8.09
CA PRO A 81 -14.83 3.13 -8.94
C PRO A 81 -15.23 1.65 -8.95
N LYS A 82 -14.34 0.75 -8.53
CA LYS A 82 -14.58 -0.71 -8.49
C LYS A 82 -15.05 -1.19 -7.12
N TYR A 83 -14.69 -0.46 -6.07
CA TYR A 83 -14.73 -0.96 -4.69
C TYR A 83 -15.35 0.01 -3.67
N ALA A 84 -15.49 1.30 -3.99
CA ALA A 84 -16.15 2.28 -3.13
C ALA A 84 -17.67 2.03 -3.04
#